data_AF-A0A8T6RR78-F1
#
_entry.id   AF-A0A8T6RR78-F1
#
_cell.length_a   1.000
_cell.length_b   1.000
_cell.length_c   1.000
_cell.angle_alpha   90.00
_cell.angle_beta   90.00
_cell.angle_gamma   90.00
#
_symmetry.space_group_name_H-M   'P 1'
#
loop_
_entity.id
_entity.type
_entity.pdbx_description
1 polymer ?
#
loop_
_entity_poly.entity_id
_entity_poly.type
_entity_poly.pdbx_seq_one_letter_code
_entity_poly.pdbx_strand_id
1 'polypeptide(L)'
;MPLFGIFNIAVSFLLIITFPLVCKVTKDHWDDNRYAAISGLAAGFSMLIAGIYMLVRSIPVFYWSITATTQAETEMAFILSTLQPIPFPFSSFVFYFGCFVMTFLMAFWAIELKRKKYLDAKEVELEVDSLDIEVSRKLFHICIIGVIVCYLLVGKLVSEAVFDTVYTLFNQYFSGTQAYYINPVTLSARNMGQGVTIFIFMAIFILIFFTDLIRIYRFRFYPLKELAYVYRNKERSVLGPHVYLLGGALFAVVLFPGPIAISAIAMAGFGDAMATITGVSIGKHKLKPLGKYESNKTWEGCIGGIIGSMAFGTISYIFVGFVWYADVGLSPVNIIVTGLILNAIGTLVFFLADYFTPPLKISDNILNPTLIPFVQFIVAVLLFPYLIV
;
A
#
# COMPACT_ATOMS: atom_id res chain seq x y z
N MET A 1 -2.75 -7.96 31.50
CA MET A 1 -2.42 -6.64 30.94
C MET A 1 -2.47 -6.74 29.42
N PRO A 2 -3.09 -5.78 28.72
CA PRO A 2 -3.05 -5.71 27.27
C PRO A 2 -1.61 -5.46 26.78
N LEU A 3 -1.12 -6.30 25.86
CA LEU A 3 0.20 -6.16 25.23
C LEU A 3 0.12 -5.17 24.06
N PHE A 4 -0.14 -3.89 24.34
CA PHE A 4 -0.24 -2.87 23.30
C PHE A 4 1.05 -2.79 22.48
N GLY A 5 0.95 -2.57 21.16
CA GLY A 5 2.13 -2.45 20.29
C GLY A 5 2.85 -3.73 19.90
N ILE A 6 2.62 -4.88 20.56
CA ILE A 6 3.29 -6.15 20.20
C ILE A 6 3.04 -6.53 18.74
N PHE A 7 1.83 -6.27 18.26
CA PHE A 7 1.44 -6.58 16.90
C PHE A 7 2.15 -5.69 15.87
N ASN A 8 2.18 -4.36 16.10
CA ASN A 8 2.91 -3.46 15.21
C ASN A 8 4.40 -3.83 15.18
N ILE A 9 4.99 -4.25 16.31
CA ILE A 9 6.36 -4.78 16.36
C ILE A 9 6.50 -6.03 15.47
N ALA A 10 5.60 -7.00 15.58
CA ALA A 10 5.64 -8.22 14.77
C ALA A 10 5.55 -7.92 13.26
N VAL A 11 4.62 -7.04 12.86
CA VAL A 11 4.49 -6.58 11.48
C VAL A 11 5.74 -5.86 11.00
N SER A 12 6.32 -5.03 11.85
CA SER A 12 7.56 -4.32 11.52
C SER A 12 8.68 -5.29 11.21
N PHE A 13 8.85 -6.34 12.01
CA PHE A 13 9.80 -7.41 11.74
C PHE A 13 9.50 -8.16 10.44
N LEU A 14 8.23 -8.45 10.15
CA LEU A 14 7.84 -9.08 8.88
C LEU A 14 8.26 -8.22 7.69
N LEU A 15 7.97 -6.91 7.72
CA LEU A 15 8.41 -5.98 6.68
C LEU A 15 9.93 -5.92 6.54
N ILE A 16 10.66 -5.83 7.66
CA ILE A 16 12.13 -5.82 7.67
C ILE A 16 12.68 -7.13 7.07
N ILE A 17 12.10 -8.28 7.37
CA ILE A 17 12.51 -9.60 6.85
C ILE A 17 12.20 -9.74 5.35
N THR A 18 11.23 -9.01 4.80
CA THR A 18 11.01 -9.04 3.35
C THR A 18 12.22 -8.52 2.57
N PHE A 19 12.98 -7.56 3.11
CA PHE A 19 14.16 -7.00 2.43
C PHE A 19 15.23 -8.05 2.08
N PRO A 20 15.78 -8.86 3.00
CA PRO A 20 16.75 -9.89 2.65
C PRO A 20 16.18 -10.95 1.68
N LEU A 21 14.89 -11.26 1.76
CA LEU A 21 14.23 -12.18 0.81
C LEU A 21 14.19 -11.58 -0.60
N VAL A 22 13.83 -10.30 -0.71
CA VAL A 22 13.84 -9.55 -1.98
C VAL A 22 15.25 -9.43 -2.54
N CYS A 23 16.26 -9.16 -1.70
CA CYS A 23 17.67 -9.16 -2.10
C CYS A 23 18.11 -10.52 -2.64
N LYS A 24 17.65 -11.61 -2.03
CA LYS A 24 17.94 -12.97 -2.51
C LYS A 24 17.33 -13.21 -3.90
N VAL A 25 16.02 -12.95 -4.07
CA VAL A 25 15.35 -13.08 -5.38
C VAL A 25 16.03 -12.21 -6.43
N THR A 26 16.40 -10.99 -6.07
CA THR A 26 17.11 -10.07 -6.95
C THR A 26 18.47 -10.62 -7.38
N LYS A 27 19.25 -11.16 -6.43
CA LYS A 27 20.56 -11.75 -6.72
C LYS A 27 20.42 -12.96 -7.64
N ASP A 28 19.43 -13.82 -7.39
CA ASP A 28 19.21 -15.05 -8.16
C ASP A 28 18.83 -14.75 -9.63
N HIS A 29 18.21 -13.60 -9.91
CA HIS A 29 17.71 -13.23 -11.23
C HIS A 29 18.31 -11.92 -11.81
N TRP A 30 19.46 -11.50 -11.29
CA TRP A 30 20.10 -10.24 -11.68
C TRP A 30 20.45 -10.22 -13.17
N ASP A 31 21.06 -11.29 -13.66
CA ASP A 31 21.53 -11.38 -15.05
C ASP A 31 20.38 -11.60 -16.04
N ASP A 32 19.31 -12.26 -15.61
CA ASP A 32 18.11 -12.50 -16.44
C ASP A 32 17.33 -11.21 -16.70
N ASN A 33 17.15 -10.37 -15.66
CA ASN A 33 16.31 -9.19 -15.74
C ASN A 33 16.72 -8.09 -14.76
N ARG A 34 17.79 -7.37 -15.09
CA ARG A 34 18.31 -6.23 -14.28
C ARG A 34 17.26 -5.18 -13.92
N TYR A 35 16.29 -4.92 -14.81
CA TYR A 35 15.23 -3.94 -14.55
C TYR A 35 14.32 -4.39 -13.39
N ALA A 36 13.87 -5.64 -13.43
CA ALA A 36 13.04 -6.19 -12.37
C ALA A 36 13.83 -6.38 -11.06
N ALA A 37 15.12 -6.71 -11.15
CA ALA A 37 16.03 -6.74 -10.01
C ALA A 37 16.11 -5.39 -9.28
N ILE A 38 16.36 -4.29 -9.99
CA ILE A 38 16.43 -2.95 -9.38
C ILE A 38 15.06 -2.55 -8.81
N SER A 39 13.97 -2.85 -9.52
CA SER A 39 12.60 -2.62 -9.03
C SER A 39 12.31 -3.41 -7.76
N GLY A 40 12.79 -4.66 -7.70
CA GLY A 40 12.77 -5.51 -6.52
C GLY A 40 13.47 -4.84 -5.35
N LEU A 41 14.72 -4.42 -5.53
CA LEU A 41 15.47 -3.73 -4.47
C LEU A 41 14.75 -2.47 -3.99
N ALA A 42 14.22 -1.64 -4.90
CA ALA A 42 13.46 -0.45 -4.53
C ALA A 42 12.23 -0.79 -3.67
N ALA A 43 11.49 -1.85 -4.02
CA ALA A 43 10.38 -2.34 -3.23
C ALA A 43 10.85 -2.86 -1.87
N GLY A 44 11.92 -3.63 -1.83
CA GLY A 44 12.52 -4.12 -0.58
C GLY A 44 12.96 -2.99 0.36
N PHE A 45 13.61 -1.95 -0.16
CA PHE A 45 13.99 -0.77 0.62
C PHE A 45 12.77 -0.02 1.15
N SER A 46 11.72 0.11 0.33
CA SER A 46 10.47 0.75 0.75
C SER A 46 9.85 -0.01 1.94
N MET A 47 9.85 -1.35 1.90
CA MET A 47 9.40 -2.20 3.01
C MET A 47 10.29 -2.10 4.25
N LEU A 48 11.61 -2.05 4.06
CA LEU A 48 12.56 -1.86 5.15
C LEU A 48 12.31 -0.54 5.90
N ILE A 49 12.16 0.56 5.16
CA ILE A 49 11.90 1.89 5.75
C ILE A 49 10.57 1.90 6.49
N ALA A 50 9.50 1.40 5.86
CA ALA A 50 8.18 1.29 6.49
C ALA A 50 8.22 0.44 7.77
N GLY A 51 8.91 -0.71 7.73
CA GLY A 51 9.09 -1.59 8.88
C GLY A 51 9.88 -0.92 10.01
N ILE A 52 10.98 -0.24 9.73
CA ILE A 52 11.75 0.50 10.74
C ILE A 52 10.90 1.61 11.38
N TYR A 53 10.18 2.37 10.57
CA TYR A 53 9.29 3.43 11.07
C TYR A 53 8.23 2.88 12.03
N MET A 54 7.55 1.80 11.63
CA MET A 54 6.55 1.14 12.48
C MET A 54 7.19 0.59 13.76
N LEU A 55 8.41 0.03 13.69
CA LEU A 55 9.10 -0.55 14.84
C LEU A 55 9.43 0.54 15.88
N VAL A 56 10.03 1.63 15.43
CA VAL A 56 10.43 2.77 16.27
C VAL A 56 9.21 3.37 16.98
N ARG A 57 8.07 3.48 16.27
CA ARG A 57 6.81 3.96 16.86
C ARG A 57 6.19 2.99 17.87
N SER A 58 6.50 1.70 17.78
CA SER A 58 5.79 0.66 18.52
C SER A 58 6.50 0.16 19.77
N ILE A 59 7.83 0.21 19.79
CA ILE A 59 8.65 -0.19 20.94
C ILE A 59 8.28 0.60 22.21
N PRO A 60 8.17 1.95 22.20
CA PRO A 60 7.84 2.70 23.41
C PRO A 60 6.46 2.36 23.98
N VAL A 61 5.47 2.20 23.11
CA VAL A 61 4.10 1.81 23.50
C VAL A 61 4.09 0.42 24.13
N PHE A 62 4.80 -0.54 23.54
CA PHE A 62 4.92 -1.88 24.09
C PHE A 62 5.65 -1.87 25.44
N TYR A 63 6.78 -1.17 25.54
CA TYR A 63 7.52 -1.03 26.79
C TYR A 63 6.66 -0.44 27.91
N TRP A 64 5.91 0.64 27.64
CA TRP A 64 4.99 1.20 28.61
C TRP A 64 3.84 0.25 28.97
N SER A 65 3.31 -0.50 28.01
CA SER A 65 2.22 -1.45 28.27
C SER A 65 2.60 -2.56 29.26
N ILE A 66 3.87 -2.97 29.28
CA ILE A 66 4.37 -4.03 30.18
C ILE A 66 4.95 -3.50 31.50
N THR A 67 5.33 -2.22 31.54
CA THR A 67 5.89 -1.58 32.74
C THR A 67 4.86 -0.76 33.51
N ALA A 68 3.66 -0.54 32.96
CA ALA A 68 2.57 0.14 33.65
C ALA A 68 2.18 -0.61 34.93
N THR A 69 2.36 0.05 36.06
CA THR A 69 1.99 -0.44 37.40
C THR A 69 0.77 0.28 37.96
N THR A 70 0.47 1.47 37.44
CA THR A 70 -0.67 2.29 37.85
C THR A 70 -1.76 2.32 36.77
N GLN A 71 -2.98 2.69 37.18
CA GLN A 71 -4.09 2.89 36.25
C GLN A 71 -3.80 4.00 35.25
N ALA A 72 -3.25 5.13 35.70
CA ALA A 72 -2.89 6.25 34.83
C ALA A 72 -1.86 5.86 33.75
N GLU A 73 -0.86 5.04 34.10
CA GLU A 73 0.10 4.51 33.13
C GLU A 73 -0.56 3.57 32.12
N THR A 74 -1.53 2.76 32.57
CA THR A 74 -2.29 1.86 31.70
C THR A 74 -3.18 2.64 30.72
N GLU A 75 -3.84 3.71 31.19
CA GLU A 75 -4.63 4.62 30.35
C GLU A 75 -3.75 5.35 29.33
N MET A 76 -2.56 5.81 29.73
CA MET A 76 -1.61 6.43 28.81
C MET A 76 -1.13 5.44 27.75
N ALA A 77 -0.80 4.19 28.14
CA ALA A 77 -0.42 3.15 27.20
C ALA A 77 -1.56 2.83 26.20
N PHE A 78 -2.81 2.83 26.66
CA PHE A 78 -3.98 2.70 25.80
C PHE A 78 -4.10 3.87 24.81
N ILE A 79 -4.01 5.13 25.27
CA ILE A 79 -4.05 6.31 24.40
C ILE A 79 -2.96 6.23 23.32
N LEU A 80 -1.73 5.93 23.72
CA LEU A 80 -0.60 5.77 22.79
C LEU A 80 -0.80 4.62 21.80
N SER A 81 -1.49 3.55 22.21
CA SER A 81 -1.84 2.44 21.32
C SER A 81 -2.80 2.84 20.18
N THR A 82 -3.60 3.90 20.37
CA THR A 82 -4.47 4.47 19.33
C THR A 82 -3.72 5.36 18.33
N LEU A 83 -2.50 5.77 18.67
CA LEU A 83 -1.60 6.58 17.82
C LEU A 83 -0.58 5.74 17.03
N GLN A 84 -0.65 4.41 17.17
CA GLN A 84 0.19 3.50 16.41
C GLN A 84 -0.25 3.44 14.94
N PRO A 85 0.66 3.07 14.01
CA PRO A 85 0.32 2.91 12.61
C PRO A 85 -0.87 1.98 12.38
N ILE A 86 -0.94 0.86 13.12
CA ILE A 86 -2.14 0.02 13.20
C ILE A 86 -2.71 0.16 14.62
N PRO A 87 -3.77 0.96 14.81
CA PRO A 87 -4.26 1.28 16.14
C PRO A 87 -4.97 0.09 16.79
N PHE A 88 -4.99 0.07 18.12
CA PHE A 88 -5.92 -0.80 18.86
C PHE A 88 -7.38 -0.37 18.61
N PRO A 89 -8.34 -1.30 18.46
CA PRO A 89 -8.23 -2.75 18.59
C PRO A 89 -7.88 -3.49 17.30
N PHE A 90 -7.71 -2.83 16.15
CA PHE A 90 -7.41 -3.53 14.90
C PHE A 90 -6.17 -4.41 14.97
N SER A 91 -5.16 -3.94 15.70
CA SER A 91 -3.95 -4.70 15.99
C SER A 91 -4.20 -6.05 16.68
N SER A 92 -5.28 -6.21 17.44
CA SER A 92 -5.64 -7.50 18.06
C SER A 92 -6.36 -8.44 17.09
N PHE A 93 -7.18 -7.90 16.18
CA PHE A 93 -7.87 -8.70 15.15
C PHE A 93 -6.91 -9.43 14.21
N VAL A 94 -5.70 -8.91 14.06
CA VAL A 94 -4.72 -9.49 13.15
C VAL A 94 -4.17 -10.82 13.63
N PHE A 95 -4.15 -11.10 14.93
CA PHE A 95 -3.78 -12.44 15.40
C PHE A 95 -4.71 -13.49 14.81
N TYR A 96 -6.03 -13.22 14.79
CA TYR A 96 -7.00 -14.10 14.17
C TYR A 96 -6.81 -14.19 12.66
N PHE A 97 -6.55 -13.05 12.00
CA PHE A 97 -6.31 -13.03 10.55
C PHE A 97 -5.03 -13.78 10.16
N GLY A 98 -3.93 -13.60 10.88
CA GLY A 98 -2.67 -14.31 10.67
C GLY A 98 -2.83 -15.82 10.86
N CYS A 99 -3.49 -16.25 11.93
CA CYS A 99 -3.85 -17.65 12.14
C CYS A 99 -4.73 -18.21 11.01
N PHE A 100 -5.67 -17.41 10.51
CA PHE A 100 -6.51 -17.76 9.37
C PHE A 100 -5.69 -17.94 8.09
N VAL A 101 -4.81 -16.99 7.75
CA VAL A 101 -3.93 -17.07 6.57
C VAL A 101 -3.00 -18.29 6.67
N MET A 102 -2.39 -18.53 7.83
CA MET A 102 -1.53 -19.70 8.03
C MET A 102 -2.31 -21.00 7.88
N THR A 103 -3.52 -21.08 8.45
CA THR A 103 -4.41 -22.24 8.28
C THR A 103 -4.76 -22.46 6.81
N PHE A 104 -5.08 -21.38 6.08
CA PHE A 104 -5.37 -21.44 4.66
C PHE A 104 -4.17 -21.93 3.84
N LEU A 105 -2.98 -21.38 4.09
CA LEU A 105 -1.75 -21.80 3.41
C LEU A 105 -1.39 -23.26 3.71
N MET A 106 -1.54 -23.70 4.96
CA MET A 106 -1.32 -25.10 5.34
C MET A 106 -2.33 -26.05 4.69
N ALA A 107 -3.61 -25.68 4.66
CA ALA A 107 -4.66 -26.45 4.00
C ALA A 107 -4.40 -26.56 2.49
N PHE A 108 -4.07 -25.43 1.84
CA PHE A 108 -3.71 -25.40 0.44
C PHE A 108 -2.49 -26.30 0.15
N TRP A 109 -1.44 -26.19 0.96
CA TRP A 109 -0.24 -27.01 0.82
C TRP A 109 -0.55 -28.50 0.97
N ALA A 110 -1.37 -28.89 1.95
CA ALA A 110 -1.79 -30.27 2.16
C ALA A 110 -2.63 -30.82 0.98
N ILE A 111 -3.49 -30.00 0.37
CA ILE A 111 -4.25 -30.37 -0.84
C ILE A 111 -3.30 -30.59 -2.01
N GLU A 112 -2.33 -29.70 -2.22
CA GLU A 112 -1.41 -29.78 -3.34
C GLU A 112 -0.44 -30.97 -3.23
N LEU A 113 -0.03 -31.34 -2.01
CA LEU A 113 0.77 -32.55 -1.77
C LEU A 113 0.06 -33.83 -2.21
N LYS A 114 -1.28 -33.86 -2.21
CA LYS A 114 -2.08 -35.02 -2.64
C LYS A 114 -2.29 -35.10 -4.16
N ARG A 115 -2.03 -34.03 -4.92
CA ARG A 115 -2.21 -34.04 -6.38
C ARG A 115 -1.09 -34.82 -7.07
N LYS A 116 -1.47 -35.86 -7.82
CA LYS A 116 -0.54 -36.72 -8.59
C LYS A 116 -0.15 -36.13 -9.96
N LYS A 117 -1.04 -35.35 -10.57
CA LYS A 117 -0.84 -34.78 -11.92
C LYS A 117 -0.12 -33.44 -11.83
N TYR A 118 1.01 -33.34 -12.52
CA TYR A 118 1.83 -32.14 -12.61
C TYR A 118 1.39 -31.31 -13.82
N LEU A 119 1.29 -30.00 -13.64
CA LEU A 119 1.20 -29.03 -14.73
C LEU A 119 2.50 -28.23 -14.67
N ASP A 120 3.34 -28.37 -15.69
CA ASP A 120 4.55 -27.56 -15.76
C ASP A 120 4.20 -26.15 -16.19
N ALA A 121 4.86 -25.14 -15.62
CA ALA A 121 4.61 -23.73 -15.94
C ALA A 121 4.84 -23.41 -17.42
N LYS A 122 5.65 -24.25 -18.10
CA LYS A 122 5.99 -24.13 -19.52
C LYS A 122 4.96 -24.76 -20.46
N GLU A 123 4.11 -25.66 -19.97
CA GLU A 123 3.21 -26.45 -20.82
C GLU A 123 1.87 -25.77 -21.11
N VAL A 124 1.61 -24.60 -20.53
CA VAL A 124 0.34 -23.89 -20.68
C VAL A 124 0.59 -22.52 -21.30
N GLU A 125 0.92 -22.49 -22.58
CA GLU A 125 0.79 -21.29 -23.41
C GLU A 125 -0.66 -21.20 -23.88
N LEU A 126 -1.45 -20.35 -23.22
CA LEU A 126 -2.75 -19.93 -23.76
C LEU A 126 -2.49 -18.78 -24.74
N GLU A 127 -2.99 -18.91 -25.97
CA GLU A 127 -3.09 -17.79 -26.91
C GLU A 127 -4.15 -16.81 -26.38
N VAL A 128 -3.72 -15.90 -25.51
CA VAL A 128 -4.54 -14.78 -25.01
C VAL A 128 -4.11 -13.53 -25.74
N ASP A 129 -5.08 -12.71 -26.17
CA ASP A 129 -4.77 -11.43 -26.81
C ASP A 129 -3.96 -10.53 -25.87
N SER A 130 -2.92 -9.90 -26.43
CA SER A 130 -2.05 -8.96 -25.75
C SER A 130 -2.82 -7.82 -25.09
N LEU A 131 -3.94 -7.39 -25.70
CA LEU A 131 -4.81 -6.35 -25.16
C LEU A 131 -5.52 -6.81 -23.88
N ASP A 132 -6.07 -8.03 -23.87
CA ASP A 132 -6.79 -8.57 -22.73
C ASP A 132 -5.87 -8.74 -21.50
N ILE A 133 -4.62 -9.15 -21.73
CA ILE A 133 -3.60 -9.24 -20.68
C ILE A 133 -3.31 -7.85 -20.09
N GLU A 134 -3.17 -6.84 -20.94
CA GLU A 134 -2.89 -5.47 -20.51
C GLU A 134 -4.08 -4.85 -19.75
N VAL A 135 -5.30 -5.04 -20.27
CA VAL A 135 -6.55 -4.60 -19.60
C VAL A 135 -6.72 -5.31 -18.26
N SER A 136 -6.57 -6.62 -18.20
CA SER A 136 -6.67 -7.41 -16.95
C SER A 136 -5.68 -6.91 -15.89
N ARG A 137 -4.42 -6.62 -16.28
CA ARG A 137 -3.44 -6.00 -15.38
C ARG A 137 -3.92 -4.66 -14.85
N LYS A 138 -4.37 -3.75 -15.70
CA LYS A 138 -4.82 -2.42 -15.25
C LYS A 138 -6.08 -2.51 -14.40
N LEU A 139 -6.98 -3.44 -14.72
CA LEU A 139 -8.17 -3.70 -13.92
C LEU A 139 -7.81 -4.20 -12.52
N PHE A 140 -6.78 -5.04 -12.38
CA PHE A 140 -6.26 -5.42 -11.07
C PHE A 140 -5.72 -4.21 -10.29
N HIS A 141 -5.03 -3.28 -10.95
CA HIS A 141 -4.56 -2.04 -10.32
C HIS A 141 -5.75 -1.16 -9.88
N ILE A 142 -6.76 -1.00 -10.74
CA ILE A 142 -7.98 -0.25 -10.43
C ILE A 142 -8.76 -0.90 -9.29
N CYS A 143 -8.88 -2.24 -9.27
CA CYS A 143 -9.52 -2.98 -8.19
C CYS A 143 -8.79 -2.76 -6.88
N ILE A 144 -7.45 -2.86 -6.88
CA ILE A 144 -6.65 -2.54 -5.70
C ILE A 144 -7.01 -1.13 -5.25
N ILE A 145 -6.90 -0.12 -6.12
CA ILE A 145 -7.17 1.30 -5.76
C ILE A 145 -8.60 1.53 -5.28
N GLY A 146 -9.60 0.93 -5.93
CA GLY A 146 -11.00 1.02 -5.52
C GLY A 146 -11.20 0.47 -4.11
N VAL A 147 -10.54 -0.64 -3.80
CA VAL A 147 -10.49 -1.20 -2.45
C VAL A 147 -9.82 -0.22 -1.46
N ILE A 148 -8.76 0.49 -1.86
CA ILE A 148 -8.09 1.53 -1.04
C ILE A 148 -9.04 2.69 -0.72
N VAL A 149 -9.72 3.23 -1.73
CA VAL A 149 -10.64 4.36 -1.57
C VAL A 149 -11.82 3.96 -0.68
N CYS A 150 -12.35 2.74 -0.88
CA CYS A 150 -13.37 2.19 -0.01
C CYS A 150 -12.88 2.08 1.43
N TYR A 151 -11.63 1.67 1.69
CA TYR A 151 -11.15 1.49 3.05
C TYR A 151 -10.79 2.76 3.81
N LEU A 152 -10.60 3.90 3.15
CA LEU A 152 -10.48 5.17 3.88
C LEU A 152 -11.86 5.69 4.35
N LEU A 153 -12.94 5.32 3.66
CA LEU A 153 -14.32 5.64 4.06
C LEU A 153 -14.92 4.61 5.00
N VAL A 154 -14.95 3.37 4.53
CA VAL A 154 -15.42 2.21 5.28
C VAL A 154 -14.54 2.02 6.49
N GLY A 155 -13.24 2.29 6.43
CA GLY A 155 -12.36 2.21 7.59
C GLY A 155 -12.75 3.19 8.69
N LYS A 156 -13.19 4.41 8.38
CA LYS A 156 -13.72 5.33 9.40
C LYS A 156 -15.02 4.76 10.01
N LEU A 157 -15.98 4.36 9.19
CA LEU A 157 -17.26 3.82 9.66
C LEU A 157 -17.10 2.52 10.46
N VAL A 158 -16.29 1.60 9.95
CA VAL A 158 -15.92 0.34 10.62
C VAL A 158 -15.17 0.64 11.90
N SER A 159 -14.27 1.64 11.90
CA SER A 159 -13.58 2.02 13.11
C SER A 159 -14.49 2.62 14.14
N GLU A 160 -15.40 3.52 13.79
CA GLU A 160 -16.39 4.03 14.73
C GLU A 160 -17.24 2.89 15.30
N ALA A 161 -17.79 2.01 14.45
CA ALA A 161 -18.62 0.89 14.89
C ALA A 161 -17.86 -0.15 15.75
N VAL A 162 -16.67 -0.57 15.31
CA VAL A 162 -15.84 -1.56 16.01
C VAL A 162 -15.27 -0.97 17.29
N PHE A 163 -14.77 0.28 17.25
CA PHE A 163 -14.20 0.93 18.42
C PHE A 163 -15.27 1.14 19.48
N ASP A 164 -16.46 1.67 19.15
CA ASP A 164 -17.54 1.84 20.12
C ASP A 164 -17.92 0.50 20.78
N THR A 165 -18.02 -0.56 19.98
CA THR A 165 -18.35 -1.90 20.48
C THR A 165 -17.24 -2.45 21.40
N VAL A 166 -15.99 -2.45 20.93
CA VAL A 166 -14.86 -3.01 21.68
C VAL A 166 -14.54 -2.16 22.91
N TYR A 167 -14.64 -0.84 22.82
CA TYR A 167 -14.46 0.08 23.93
C TYR A 167 -15.52 -0.13 25.01
N THR A 168 -16.79 -0.28 24.61
CA THR A 168 -17.89 -0.59 25.54
C THR A 168 -17.64 -1.90 26.28
N LEU A 169 -17.26 -2.96 25.54
CA LEU A 169 -16.89 -4.25 26.14
C LEU A 169 -15.67 -4.11 27.05
N PHE A 170 -14.63 -3.41 26.61
CA PHE A 170 -13.42 -3.21 27.40
C PHE A 170 -13.73 -2.50 28.72
N ASN A 171 -14.51 -1.42 28.69
CA ASN A 171 -14.91 -0.71 29.91
C ASN A 171 -15.78 -1.59 30.82
N GLN A 172 -16.71 -2.36 30.27
CA GLN A 172 -17.57 -3.24 31.03
C GLN A 172 -16.77 -4.33 31.79
N TYR A 173 -15.71 -4.87 31.19
CA TYR A 173 -14.98 -6.01 31.75
C TYR A 173 -13.68 -5.63 32.49
N PHE A 174 -13.04 -4.51 32.15
CA PHE A 174 -11.72 -4.14 32.68
C PHE A 174 -11.72 -2.88 33.55
N SER A 175 -12.62 -1.92 33.33
CA SER A 175 -12.74 -0.74 34.21
C SER A 175 -13.91 -0.94 35.17
N GLY A 176 -13.67 -1.65 36.28
CA GLY A 176 -14.64 -1.79 37.38
C GLY A 176 -15.05 -0.49 38.08
N THR A 177 -14.66 0.67 37.53
CA THR A 177 -14.99 2.02 37.95
C THR A 177 -15.27 2.84 36.71
N GLN A 178 -16.19 3.82 36.77
CA GLN A 178 -16.50 4.72 35.66
C GLN A 178 -15.24 5.49 35.24
N ALA A 179 -14.49 4.90 34.31
CA ALA A 179 -13.32 5.53 33.72
C ALA A 179 -13.79 6.81 33.04
N TYR A 180 -13.08 7.89 33.33
CA TYR A 180 -13.29 9.20 32.72
C TYR A 180 -13.52 9.04 31.22
N TYR A 181 -14.62 9.64 30.73
CA TYR A 181 -14.89 9.88 29.31
C TYR A 181 -13.83 10.84 28.75
N ILE A 182 -12.55 10.47 28.77
CA ILE A 182 -11.61 11.04 27.81
C ILE A 182 -12.08 10.43 26.51
N ASN A 183 -12.83 11.20 25.73
CA ASN A 183 -13.38 10.78 24.45
C ASN A 183 -12.18 10.59 23.50
N PRO A 184 -11.55 9.40 23.42
CA PRO A 184 -10.34 9.21 22.63
C PRO A 184 -10.70 9.24 21.13
N VAL A 185 -12.00 9.26 20.84
CA VAL A 185 -12.64 9.27 19.54
C VAL A 185 -12.18 10.48 18.72
N THR A 186 -12.01 11.67 19.31
CA THR A 186 -11.64 12.86 18.53
C THR A 186 -10.18 12.87 18.06
N LEU A 187 -9.23 12.38 18.87
CA LEU A 187 -7.82 12.32 18.46
C LEU A 187 -7.50 11.04 17.65
N SER A 188 -8.25 9.95 17.86
CA SER A 188 -8.03 8.67 17.18
C SER A 188 -8.76 8.53 15.84
N ALA A 189 -9.91 9.20 15.63
CA ALA A 189 -10.68 9.09 14.39
C ALA A 189 -9.87 9.48 13.14
N ARG A 190 -8.96 10.47 13.26
CA ARG A 190 -8.09 10.90 12.16
C ARG A 190 -7.21 9.76 11.64
N ASN A 191 -6.53 9.04 12.54
CA ASN A 191 -5.56 8.00 12.17
C ASN A 191 -6.20 6.62 12.00
N MET A 192 -7.43 6.43 12.47
CA MET A 192 -8.12 5.14 12.42
C MET A 192 -8.38 4.64 11.00
N GLY A 193 -8.88 5.48 10.10
CA GLY A 193 -9.11 5.09 8.70
C GLY A 193 -7.80 4.69 7.99
N GLN A 194 -6.72 5.43 8.24
CA GLN A 194 -5.39 5.10 7.72
C GLN A 194 -4.88 3.79 8.32
N GLY A 195 -5.05 3.57 9.62
CA GLY A 195 -4.61 2.35 10.29
C GLY A 195 -5.35 1.09 9.84
N VAL A 196 -6.66 1.18 9.59
CA VAL A 196 -7.43 0.10 8.95
C VAL A 196 -6.89 -0.19 7.55
N THR A 197 -6.60 0.86 6.79
CA THR A 197 -6.03 0.72 5.44
C THR A 197 -4.65 0.03 5.49
N ILE A 198 -3.77 0.44 6.40
CA ILE A 198 -2.46 -0.21 6.62
C ILE A 198 -2.65 -1.69 6.97
N PHE A 199 -3.56 -1.99 7.90
CA PHE A 199 -3.84 -3.37 8.30
C PHE A 199 -4.24 -4.24 7.11
N ILE A 200 -5.20 -3.79 6.30
CA ILE A 200 -5.69 -4.55 5.16
C ILE A 200 -4.62 -4.67 4.08
N PHE A 201 -3.85 -3.62 3.83
CA PHE A 201 -2.75 -3.68 2.87
C PHE A 201 -1.67 -4.64 3.33
N MET A 202 -1.35 -4.64 4.62
CA MET A 202 -0.38 -5.56 5.17
C MET A 202 -0.83 -6.99 4.98
N ALA A 203 -2.10 -7.28 5.29
CA ALA A 203 -2.72 -8.58 5.07
C ALA A 203 -2.62 -9.02 3.60
N ILE A 204 -3.03 -8.16 2.66
CA ILE A 204 -2.99 -8.43 1.22
C ILE A 204 -1.54 -8.58 0.74
N PHE A 205 -0.65 -7.68 1.16
CA PHE A 205 0.77 -7.67 0.80
C PHE A 205 1.46 -8.94 1.25
N ILE A 206 1.29 -9.36 2.51
CA ILE A 206 1.87 -10.61 3.04
C ILE A 206 1.40 -11.80 2.19
N LEU A 207 0.09 -11.92 1.98
CA LEU A 207 -0.47 -13.02 1.19
C LEU A 207 0.12 -13.03 -0.22
N ILE A 208 0.08 -11.90 -0.90
CA ILE A 208 0.55 -11.77 -2.27
C ILE A 208 2.06 -11.98 -2.35
N PHE A 209 2.87 -11.36 -1.50
CA PHE A 209 4.32 -11.51 -1.46
C PHE A 209 4.75 -12.97 -1.26
N PHE A 210 4.17 -13.66 -0.27
CA PHE A 210 4.50 -15.08 -0.04
C PHE A 210 4.06 -15.97 -1.19
N THR A 211 2.87 -15.74 -1.76
CA THR A 211 2.44 -16.52 -2.94
C THR A 211 3.34 -16.26 -4.14
N ASP A 212 3.87 -15.04 -4.29
CA ASP A 212 4.82 -14.68 -5.35
C ASP A 212 6.19 -15.35 -5.15
N LEU A 213 6.68 -15.44 -3.91
CA LEU A 213 7.89 -16.20 -3.58
C LEU A 213 7.72 -17.70 -3.90
N ILE A 214 6.54 -18.26 -3.59
CA ILE A 214 6.22 -19.64 -3.95
C ILE A 214 6.19 -19.79 -5.48
N ARG A 215 5.61 -18.83 -6.21
CA ARG A 215 5.63 -18.83 -7.69
C ARG A 215 7.06 -18.96 -8.22
N ILE A 216 7.96 -18.11 -7.73
CA ILE A 216 9.34 -18.00 -8.21
C ILE A 216 10.15 -19.26 -7.88
N TYR A 217 10.12 -19.72 -6.62
CA TYR A 217 10.99 -20.81 -6.19
C TYR A 217 10.37 -22.20 -6.39
N ARG A 218 9.05 -22.32 -6.33
CA ARG A 218 8.32 -23.60 -6.32
C ARG A 218 6.94 -23.46 -6.97
N PHE A 219 6.91 -23.11 -8.25
CA PHE A 219 5.66 -22.89 -9.02
C PHE A 219 4.59 -23.97 -8.82
N ARG A 220 5.00 -25.24 -8.63
CA ARG A 220 4.10 -26.35 -8.29
C ARG A 220 3.10 -25.99 -7.17
N PHE A 221 3.56 -25.32 -6.12
CA PHE A 221 2.77 -24.96 -4.95
C PHE A 221 2.15 -23.55 -5.04
N TYR A 222 2.20 -22.90 -6.19
CA TYR A 222 1.61 -21.58 -6.36
C TYR A 222 0.08 -21.68 -6.32
N PRO A 223 -0.62 -21.01 -5.38
CA PRO A 223 -2.07 -21.14 -5.24
C PRO A 223 -2.87 -20.43 -6.33
N LEU A 224 -2.28 -19.45 -7.01
CA LEU A 224 -2.95 -18.60 -7.99
C LEU A 224 -2.44 -18.89 -9.41
N LYS A 225 -2.39 -20.17 -9.80
CA LYS A 225 -1.86 -20.59 -11.12
C LYS A 225 -2.53 -19.87 -12.29
N GLU A 226 -3.81 -19.54 -12.18
CA GLU A 226 -4.53 -18.76 -13.19
C GLU A 226 -3.98 -17.35 -13.38
N LEU A 227 -3.47 -16.71 -12.32
CA LEU A 227 -2.80 -15.41 -12.44
C LEU A 227 -1.45 -15.54 -13.16
N ALA A 228 -0.84 -16.72 -13.20
CA ALA A 228 0.41 -16.95 -13.90
C ALA A 228 0.31 -16.59 -15.40
N TYR A 229 -0.87 -16.73 -15.99
CA TYR A 229 -1.16 -16.42 -17.39
C TYR A 229 -1.11 -14.92 -17.70
N VAL A 230 -1.30 -14.07 -16.69
CA VAL A 230 -1.32 -12.62 -16.85
C VAL A 230 0.10 -12.02 -16.81
N TYR A 231 1.11 -12.78 -16.36
CA TYR A 231 2.49 -12.30 -16.33
C TYR A 231 3.17 -12.40 -17.69
N ARG A 232 3.91 -11.34 -18.03
CA ARG A 232 4.81 -11.35 -19.19
C ARG A 232 5.93 -12.37 -18.96
N ASN A 233 6.47 -12.95 -20.03
CA ASN A 233 7.55 -13.94 -19.94
C ASN A 233 8.73 -13.47 -19.06
N LYS A 234 9.11 -12.19 -19.17
CA LYS A 234 10.17 -11.56 -18.36
C LYS A 234 9.81 -11.30 -16.88
N GLU A 235 8.52 -11.37 -16.52
CA GLU A 235 8.00 -11.14 -15.17
C GLU A 235 7.82 -12.47 -14.40
N ARG A 236 7.88 -13.62 -15.08
CA ARG A 236 7.61 -14.94 -14.47
C ARG A 236 8.65 -15.36 -13.42
N SER A 237 9.92 -15.00 -13.62
CA SER A 237 11.04 -15.38 -12.74
C SER A 237 11.38 -14.34 -11.67
N VAL A 238 10.70 -13.20 -11.66
CA VAL A 238 10.99 -12.07 -10.77
C VAL A 238 9.75 -11.74 -9.94
N LEU A 239 9.85 -10.79 -9.01
CA LEU A 239 8.68 -10.32 -8.27
C LEU A 239 7.67 -9.67 -9.22
N GLY A 240 6.39 -9.96 -8.99
CA GLY A 240 5.31 -9.50 -9.84
C GLY A 240 5.07 -7.99 -9.68
N PRO A 241 4.54 -7.32 -10.73
CA PRO A 241 4.24 -5.88 -10.68
C PRO A 241 3.30 -5.47 -9.54
N HIS A 242 2.42 -6.38 -9.12
CA HIS A 242 1.52 -6.19 -8.00
C HIS A 242 2.25 -6.10 -6.65
N VAL A 243 3.39 -6.78 -6.47
CA VAL A 243 4.22 -6.69 -5.26
C VAL A 243 4.83 -5.29 -5.19
N TYR A 244 5.30 -4.78 -6.33
CA TYR A 244 5.85 -3.43 -6.46
C TYR A 244 4.79 -2.38 -6.13
N LEU A 245 3.59 -2.51 -6.71
CA LEU A 245 2.47 -1.61 -6.44
C LEU A 245 2.08 -1.60 -4.96
N LEU A 246 1.87 -2.77 -4.37
CA LEU A 246 1.49 -2.87 -2.96
C LEU A 246 2.59 -2.40 -2.03
N GLY A 247 3.85 -2.70 -2.34
CA GLY A 247 4.99 -2.20 -1.58
C GLY A 247 5.07 -0.67 -1.63
N GLY A 248 4.94 -0.07 -2.82
CA GLY A 248 4.92 1.38 -2.95
C GLY A 248 3.73 2.03 -2.26
N ALA A 249 2.54 1.45 -2.40
CA ALA A 249 1.33 1.96 -1.76
C ALA A 249 1.39 1.83 -0.24
N LEU A 250 1.90 0.73 0.30
CA LEU A 250 2.10 0.54 1.73
C LEU A 250 3.15 1.53 2.27
N PHE A 251 4.24 1.79 1.54
CA PHE A 251 5.19 2.85 1.87
C PHE A 251 4.49 4.21 1.95
N ALA A 252 3.64 4.54 0.98
CA ALA A 252 2.90 5.80 0.96
C ALA A 252 1.99 5.94 2.19
N VAL A 253 1.19 4.92 2.47
CA VAL A 253 0.21 4.95 3.57
C VAL A 253 0.89 4.84 4.93
N VAL A 254 2.06 4.21 5.07
CA VAL A 254 2.73 4.13 6.37
C VAL A 254 3.42 5.45 6.75
N LEU A 255 4.00 6.16 5.78
CA LEU A 255 4.90 7.29 6.05
C LEU A 255 4.29 8.68 5.88
N PHE A 256 3.21 8.83 5.10
CA PHE A 256 2.67 10.14 4.76
C PHE A 256 1.23 10.32 5.29
N PRO A 257 0.77 11.57 5.46
CA PRO A 257 -0.61 11.86 5.84
C PRO A 257 -1.62 11.25 4.85
N GLY A 258 -2.77 10.80 5.36
CA GLY A 258 -3.81 10.13 4.56
C GLY A 258 -4.14 10.80 3.22
N PRO A 259 -4.40 12.13 3.16
CA PRO A 259 -4.70 12.82 1.90
C PRO A 259 -3.58 12.75 0.86
N ILE A 260 -2.31 12.83 1.28
CA ILE A 260 -1.14 12.75 0.39
C ILE A 260 -0.94 11.30 -0.09
N ALA A 261 -1.03 10.35 0.83
CA ALA A 261 -0.86 8.94 0.52
C ALA A 261 -1.89 8.45 -0.52
N ILE A 262 -3.17 8.78 -0.31
CA ILE A 262 -4.24 8.35 -1.23
C ILE A 262 -4.12 9.02 -2.58
N SER A 263 -3.78 10.31 -2.63
CA SER A 263 -3.65 11.03 -3.89
C SER A 263 -2.51 10.45 -4.72
N ALA A 264 -1.36 10.18 -4.09
CA ALA A 264 -0.23 9.56 -4.76
C ALA A 264 -0.56 8.16 -5.33
N ILE A 265 -1.27 7.34 -4.56
CA ILE A 265 -1.72 6.01 -5.00
C ILE A 265 -2.71 6.12 -6.17
N ALA A 266 -3.68 7.02 -6.05
CA ALA A 266 -4.67 7.27 -7.11
C ALA A 266 -3.99 7.73 -8.40
N MET A 267 -3.02 8.63 -8.30
CA MET A 267 -2.22 9.09 -9.44
C MET A 267 -1.41 7.95 -10.07
N ALA A 268 -0.71 7.16 -9.24
CA ALA A 268 0.13 6.09 -9.72
C ALA A 268 -0.65 5.04 -10.51
N GLY A 269 -1.85 4.64 -10.06
CA GLY A 269 -2.61 3.60 -10.75
C GLY A 269 -3.67 4.11 -11.73
N PHE A 270 -4.45 5.15 -11.41
CA PHE A 270 -5.42 5.70 -12.37
C PHE A 270 -4.74 6.52 -13.46
N GLY A 271 -3.68 7.27 -13.15
CA GLY A 271 -2.89 7.99 -14.15
C GLY A 271 -2.29 7.05 -15.19
N ASP A 272 -1.68 5.96 -14.73
CA ASP A 272 -1.10 4.93 -15.59
C ASP A 272 -2.18 4.16 -16.40
N ALA A 273 -3.33 3.85 -15.78
CA ALA A 273 -4.47 3.27 -16.50
C ALA A 273 -5.01 4.22 -17.60
N MET A 274 -5.22 5.50 -17.27
CA MET A 274 -5.67 6.51 -18.23
C MET A 274 -4.66 6.72 -19.36
N ALA A 275 -3.36 6.73 -19.05
CA ALA A 275 -2.32 6.83 -20.06
C ALA A 275 -2.35 5.65 -21.03
N THR A 276 -2.58 4.45 -20.51
CA THR A 276 -2.64 3.23 -21.31
C THR A 276 -3.89 3.22 -22.19
N ILE A 277 -5.07 3.48 -21.61
CA ILE A 277 -6.35 3.50 -22.34
C ILE A 277 -6.30 4.53 -23.47
N THR A 278 -5.95 5.78 -23.17
CA THR A 278 -5.87 6.83 -24.19
C THR A 278 -4.77 6.55 -25.21
N GLY A 279 -3.63 6.03 -24.78
CA GLY A 279 -2.52 5.69 -25.67
C GLY A 279 -2.85 4.58 -26.66
N VAL A 280 -3.59 3.56 -26.23
CA VAL A 280 -4.04 2.45 -27.08
C VAL A 280 -5.22 2.86 -27.97
N SER A 281 -6.20 3.58 -27.43
CA SER A 281 -7.43 3.91 -28.17
C SER A 281 -7.26 4.99 -29.23
N ILE A 282 -6.47 6.04 -28.95
CA ILE A 282 -6.36 7.21 -29.84
C ILE A 282 -4.92 7.63 -30.15
N GLY A 283 -3.92 6.92 -29.61
CA GLY A 283 -2.52 7.30 -29.73
C GLY A 283 -1.97 7.16 -31.15
N LYS A 284 -1.69 8.30 -31.80
CA LYS A 284 -1.11 8.35 -33.15
C LYS A 284 0.34 8.85 -33.12
N HIS A 285 0.65 9.75 -32.19
CA HIS A 285 1.95 10.42 -32.16
C HIS A 285 2.88 9.73 -31.17
N LYS A 286 3.85 8.98 -31.67
CA LYS A 286 4.83 8.28 -30.84
C LYS A 286 5.69 9.25 -30.04
N LEU A 287 5.77 8.99 -28.74
CA LEU A 287 6.65 9.68 -27.82
C LEU A 287 8.04 9.02 -27.93
N LYS A 288 9.06 9.81 -28.27
CA LYS A 288 10.47 9.36 -28.27
C LYS A 288 11.13 9.83 -26.97
N PRO A 289 11.03 9.06 -25.88
CA PRO A 289 11.68 9.43 -24.64
C PRO A 289 13.21 9.45 -24.82
N LEU A 290 13.87 10.35 -24.11
CA LEU A 290 15.32 10.48 -24.13
C LEU A 290 15.99 9.12 -23.84
N GLY A 291 16.84 8.66 -24.75
CA GLY A 291 17.64 7.45 -24.60
C GLY A 291 17.04 6.17 -25.20
N LYS A 292 15.85 6.19 -25.81
CA LYS A 292 15.35 5.06 -26.63
C LYS A 292 14.94 5.50 -28.03
N TYR A 293 15.43 4.77 -29.03
CA TYR A 293 15.04 4.94 -30.43
C TYR A 293 13.63 4.40 -30.71
N GLU A 294 13.14 3.45 -29.89
CA GLU A 294 11.82 2.83 -30.04
C GLU A 294 11.05 2.80 -28.71
N SER A 295 9.85 3.35 -28.73
CA SER A 295 8.92 3.39 -27.61
C SER A 295 7.49 3.24 -28.13
N ASN A 296 6.70 2.39 -27.47
CA ASN A 296 5.28 2.24 -27.79
C ASN A 296 4.41 3.35 -27.18
N LYS A 297 4.99 4.21 -26.32
CA LYS A 297 4.29 5.33 -25.70
C LYS A 297 3.89 6.38 -26.74
N THR A 298 2.78 7.05 -26.51
CA THR A 298 2.24 8.10 -27.37
C THR A 298 2.03 9.39 -26.59
N TRP A 299 2.04 10.54 -27.27
CA TRP A 299 1.75 11.83 -26.66
C TRP A 299 0.33 11.89 -26.11
N GLU A 300 -0.63 11.29 -26.82
CA GLU A 300 -2.02 11.20 -26.40
C GLU A 300 -2.16 10.39 -25.10
N GLY A 301 -1.44 9.26 -25.02
CA GLY A 301 -1.33 8.48 -23.79
C GLY A 301 -0.76 9.30 -22.65
N CYS A 302 0.32 10.04 -22.90
CA CYS A 302 0.94 10.88 -21.89
C CYS A 302 0.00 11.99 -21.38
N ILE A 303 -0.72 12.67 -22.27
CA ILE A 303 -1.73 13.67 -21.92
C ILE A 303 -2.87 13.04 -21.12
N GLY A 304 -3.34 11.85 -21.52
CA GLY A 304 -4.35 11.11 -20.77
C GLY A 304 -3.88 10.76 -19.36
N GLY A 305 -2.61 10.39 -19.20
CA GLY A 305 -1.99 10.17 -17.90
C GLY A 305 -1.90 11.41 -17.03
N ILE A 306 -1.53 12.56 -17.60
CA ILE A 306 -1.50 13.85 -16.91
C ILE A 306 -2.90 14.23 -16.41
N ILE A 307 -3.90 14.16 -17.28
CA ILE A 307 -5.29 14.51 -16.94
C ILE A 307 -5.82 13.53 -15.89
N GLY A 308 -5.60 12.23 -16.06
CA GLY A 308 -5.99 11.20 -15.12
C GLY A 308 -5.36 11.40 -13.74
N SER A 309 -4.04 11.57 -13.69
CA SER A 309 -3.31 11.83 -12.44
C SER A 309 -3.83 13.08 -11.73
N MET A 310 -3.97 14.20 -12.45
CA MET A 310 -4.46 15.44 -11.85
C MET A 310 -5.89 15.30 -11.32
N ALA A 311 -6.79 14.71 -12.11
CA ALA A 311 -8.19 14.56 -11.75
C ALA A 311 -8.37 13.60 -10.57
N PHE A 312 -7.88 12.36 -10.69
CA PHE A 312 -8.06 11.33 -9.65
C PHE A 312 -7.26 11.66 -8.38
N GLY A 313 -6.03 12.17 -8.51
CA GLY A 313 -5.25 12.64 -7.38
C GLY A 313 -5.96 13.75 -6.60
N THR A 314 -6.48 14.76 -7.30
CA THR A 314 -7.20 15.89 -6.67
C THR A 314 -8.51 15.44 -6.04
N ILE A 315 -9.32 14.65 -6.74
CA ILE A 315 -10.60 14.12 -6.21
C ILE A 315 -10.35 13.31 -4.94
N SER A 316 -9.40 12.38 -4.98
CA SER A 316 -9.05 11.55 -3.82
C SER A 316 -8.49 12.38 -2.66
N TYR A 317 -7.63 13.36 -2.94
CA TYR A 317 -7.10 14.27 -1.92
C TYR A 317 -8.21 15.06 -1.24
N ILE A 318 -9.06 15.74 -2.01
CA ILE A 318 -10.12 16.60 -1.46
C ILE A 318 -11.06 15.77 -0.61
N PHE A 319 -11.46 14.62 -1.13
CA PHE A 319 -12.40 13.74 -0.47
C PHE A 319 -11.88 13.20 0.87
N VAL A 320 -10.63 12.71 0.90
CA VAL A 320 -10.01 12.26 2.16
C VAL A 320 -9.63 13.46 3.04
N GLY A 321 -9.26 14.59 2.46
CA GLY A 321 -8.94 15.84 3.14
C GLY A 321 -10.11 16.38 3.95
N PHE A 322 -11.33 16.31 3.42
CA PHE A 322 -12.54 16.69 4.17
C PHE A 322 -12.74 15.86 5.43
N VAL A 323 -12.46 14.55 5.36
CA VAL A 323 -12.57 13.66 6.52
C VAL A 323 -11.41 13.89 7.49
N TRP A 324 -10.19 14.03 6.95
CA TRP A 324 -8.95 14.12 7.70
C TRP A 324 -8.78 15.44 8.46
N TYR A 325 -9.22 16.54 7.85
CA TYR A 325 -9.09 17.89 8.40
C TYR A 325 -10.37 18.41 9.06
N ALA A 326 -11.43 17.59 9.15
CA ALA A 326 -12.69 17.95 9.82
C ALA A 326 -12.45 18.43 11.27
N ASP A 327 -11.65 17.67 12.04
CA ASP A 327 -11.46 17.91 13.47
C ASP A 327 -10.61 19.15 13.79
N VAL A 328 -9.81 19.63 12.84
CA VAL A 328 -8.99 20.85 12.99
C VAL A 328 -9.67 22.09 12.40
N GLY A 329 -10.90 21.96 11.90
CA GLY A 329 -11.69 23.07 11.39
C GLY A 329 -11.07 23.76 10.17
N LEU A 330 -10.29 23.03 9.36
CA LEU A 330 -9.68 23.61 8.17
C LEU A 330 -10.78 23.98 7.17
N SER A 331 -10.71 25.19 6.62
CA SER A 331 -11.74 25.64 5.69
C SER A 331 -11.77 24.76 4.42
N PRO A 332 -12.97 24.47 3.85
CA PRO A 332 -13.09 23.72 2.60
C PRO A 332 -12.24 24.30 1.46
N VAL A 333 -12.14 25.63 1.40
CA VAL A 333 -11.33 26.34 0.39
C VAL A 333 -9.86 25.98 0.53
N ASN A 334 -9.32 25.93 1.75
CA ASN A 334 -7.92 25.58 1.97
C ASN A 334 -7.66 24.13 1.53
N ILE A 335 -8.55 23.18 1.85
CA ILE A 335 -8.42 21.77 1.43
C ILE A 335 -8.39 21.66 -0.10
N ILE A 336 -9.26 22.39 -0.81
CA ILE A 336 -9.32 22.39 -2.27
C ILE A 336 -8.06 22.99 -2.88
N VAL A 337 -7.64 24.17 -2.41
CA VAL A 337 -6.47 24.88 -2.94
C VAL A 337 -5.19 24.08 -2.71
N THR A 338 -4.99 23.54 -1.50
CA THR A 338 -3.81 22.72 -1.19
C THR A 338 -3.82 21.43 -2.01
N GLY A 339 -4.99 20.80 -2.14
CA GLY A 339 -5.17 19.63 -2.99
C GLY A 339 -4.77 19.90 -4.44
N LEU A 340 -5.25 20.98 -5.04
CA LEU A 340 -4.89 21.36 -6.41
C LEU A 340 -3.39 21.59 -6.58
N ILE A 341 -2.75 22.32 -5.67
CA ILE A 341 -1.31 22.64 -5.76
C ILE A 341 -0.47 21.36 -5.60
N LEU A 342 -0.74 20.56 -4.57
CA LEU A 342 0.03 19.33 -4.31
C LEU A 342 -0.16 18.30 -5.43
N ASN A 343 -1.36 18.18 -6.00
CA ASN A 343 -1.62 17.24 -7.10
C ASN A 343 -1.09 17.75 -8.44
N ALA A 344 -1.03 19.06 -8.69
CA ALA A 344 -0.33 19.59 -9.86
C ALA A 344 1.16 19.22 -9.82
N ILE A 345 1.79 19.35 -8.65
CA ILE A 345 3.20 18.96 -8.44
C ILE A 345 3.37 17.45 -8.57
N GLY A 346 2.51 16.67 -7.93
CA GLY A 346 2.53 15.21 -8.08
C GLY A 346 2.35 14.77 -9.53
N THR A 347 1.54 15.50 -10.32
CA THR A 347 1.26 15.19 -11.73
C THR A 347 2.47 15.51 -12.58
N LEU A 348 3.17 16.60 -12.27
CA LEU A 348 4.46 16.90 -12.86
C LEU A 348 5.47 15.79 -12.54
N VAL A 349 5.57 15.34 -11.28
CA VAL A 349 6.45 14.22 -10.90
C VAL A 349 6.08 12.94 -11.65
N PHE A 350 4.79 12.60 -11.74
CA PHE A 350 4.30 11.45 -12.52
C PHE A 350 4.70 11.57 -13.99
N PHE A 351 4.49 12.73 -14.61
CA PHE A 351 4.86 12.98 -16.00
C PHE A 351 6.37 12.85 -16.21
N LEU A 352 7.18 13.50 -15.36
CA LEU A 352 8.63 13.44 -15.43
C LEU A 352 9.11 12.01 -15.21
N ALA A 353 8.58 11.30 -14.21
CA ALA A 353 8.87 9.89 -14.00
C ALA A 353 8.50 9.11 -15.25
N ASP A 354 7.29 9.17 -15.76
CA ASP A 354 6.88 8.34 -16.91
C ASP A 354 7.65 8.69 -18.20
N TYR A 355 7.97 9.96 -18.42
CA TYR A 355 8.77 10.45 -19.54
C TYR A 355 10.25 10.07 -19.44
N PHE A 356 10.84 10.13 -18.23
CA PHE A 356 12.26 9.85 -17.95
C PHE A 356 12.54 8.47 -17.35
N THR A 357 11.54 7.62 -17.12
CA THR A 357 11.77 6.23 -16.67
C THR A 357 12.40 5.33 -17.74
N PRO A 358 12.36 5.61 -19.06
CA PRO A 358 13.11 4.79 -20.02
C PRO A 358 14.62 4.66 -19.74
N PRO A 359 15.33 5.67 -19.20
CA PRO A 359 16.68 5.49 -18.64
C PRO A 359 16.74 4.98 -17.18
N LEU A 360 15.80 5.32 -16.31
CA LEU A 360 15.74 4.79 -14.94
C LEU A 360 15.14 3.38 -14.96
N LYS A 361 15.98 2.34 -14.88
CA LYS A 361 15.54 0.92 -14.95
C LYS A 361 14.75 0.46 -13.71
N ILE A 362 13.66 1.13 -13.36
CA ILE A 362 12.80 0.92 -12.19
C ILE A 362 11.34 0.90 -12.65
N SER A 363 10.51 0.01 -12.09
CA SER A 363 9.08 -0.02 -12.36
C SER A 363 8.37 1.22 -11.83
N ASP A 364 7.60 1.85 -12.71
CA ASP A 364 6.49 2.76 -12.40
C ASP A 364 5.64 2.34 -11.18
N ASN A 365 5.33 1.05 -11.07
CA ASN A 365 4.52 0.49 -9.96
C ASN A 365 5.16 0.64 -8.59
N ILE A 366 6.49 0.78 -8.48
CA ILE A 366 7.15 1.13 -7.21
C ILE A 366 7.56 2.59 -7.18
N LEU A 367 8.03 3.14 -8.31
CA LEU A 367 8.56 4.50 -8.38
C LEU A 367 7.48 5.56 -8.11
N ASN A 368 6.33 5.45 -8.77
CA ASN A 368 5.28 6.47 -8.65
C ASN A 368 4.68 6.51 -7.24
N PRO A 369 4.26 5.38 -6.62
CA PRO A 369 3.72 5.41 -5.27
C PRO A 369 4.73 5.78 -4.18
N THR A 370 6.04 5.78 -4.46
CA THR A 370 7.07 6.17 -3.48
C THR A 370 7.55 7.61 -3.67
N LEU A 371 7.82 8.02 -4.91
CA LEU A 371 8.37 9.34 -5.23
C LEU A 371 7.33 10.45 -5.15
N ILE A 372 6.12 10.23 -5.68
CA ILE A 372 5.06 11.24 -5.68
C ILE A 372 4.71 11.71 -4.26
N PRO A 373 4.38 10.84 -3.28
CA PRO A 373 3.99 11.30 -1.97
C PRO A 373 5.18 11.91 -1.21
N PHE A 374 6.41 11.46 -1.47
CA PHE A 374 7.61 12.08 -0.90
C PHE A 374 7.78 13.53 -1.33
N VAL A 375 7.65 13.82 -2.64
CA VAL A 375 7.73 15.19 -3.16
C VAL A 375 6.55 16.03 -2.68
N GLN A 376 5.33 15.48 -2.71
CA GLN A 376 4.14 16.17 -2.19
C GLN A 376 4.30 16.51 -0.70
N PHE A 377 4.84 15.61 0.11
CA PHE A 377 5.08 15.83 1.53
C PHE A 377 6.11 16.95 1.77
N ILE A 378 7.23 16.95 1.05
CA ILE A 378 8.22 18.04 1.15
C ILE A 378 7.57 19.38 0.84
N VAL A 379 6.79 19.46 -0.25
CA VAL A 379 6.10 20.70 -0.62
C VAL A 379 5.06 21.09 0.44
N ALA A 380 4.32 20.13 0.97
CA ALA A 380 3.35 20.38 2.03
C ALA A 380 4.03 20.92 3.29
N VAL A 381 5.18 20.39 3.71
CA VAL A 381 5.98 20.93 4.83
C VAL A 381 6.41 22.37 4.55
N LEU A 382 6.86 22.68 3.33
CA LEU A 382 7.40 24.00 2.98
C LEU A 382 6.33 25.08 2.80
N LEU A 383 5.21 24.74 2.14
CA LEU A 383 4.18 25.70 1.74
C LEU A 383 2.94 25.67 2.65
N PHE A 384 2.67 24.52 3.28
CA PHE A 384 1.45 24.28 4.06
C PHE A 384 1.75 23.55 5.37
N PRO A 385 2.66 24.05 6.24
CA PRO A 385 3.11 23.32 7.42
C PRO A 385 1.98 22.94 8.39
N TYR A 386 0.88 23.71 8.40
CA TYR A 386 -0.33 23.42 9.19
C TYR A 386 -1.03 22.11 8.78
N LEU A 387 -0.73 21.54 7.61
CA LEU A 387 -1.29 20.27 7.14
C LEU A 387 -0.56 19.03 7.68
N ILE A 388 0.64 19.23 8.24
CA ILE A 388 1.53 18.16 8.72
C ILE A 388 1.33 17.87 10.21
N VAL A 389 0.53 18.70 10.89
CA VAL A 389 0.23 18.63 12.32
C VAL A 389 -0.74 17.49 12.64
#